data_AF-A0A662GQL6-F1
#
_entry.id   AF-A0A662GQL6-F1
#
_cell.length_a   1.000
_cell.length_b   1.000
_cell.length_c   1.000
_cell.angle_alpha   90.00
_cell.angle_beta   90.00
_cell.angle_gamma   90.00
#
_symmetry.space_group_name_H-M   'P 1'
#
loop_
_entity.id
_entity.type
_entity.pdbx_description
1 polymer ?
#
loop_
_entity_poly.entity_id
_entity_poly.type
_entity_poly.pdbx_seq_one_letter_code
_entity_poly.pdbx_strand_id
1 'polypeptide(L)'
;MKHIKKSFGLIFLLLVFSIGTYVYCTSTITTKVNMDSYVVSGGYANDNYGSRDRIFVGKIVLGDTYEMYAFLHFTLPDLPSNAIITKAQLRLRLENKIQFASGEKKAFYVYMVKESWKESTITWNNQPGTDYYVTHFYIEDTTTTP
;
A
#
# COMPACT_ATOMS: atom_id res chain seq x y z
N MET A 1 62.17 64.32 3.10
CA MET A 1 61.23 63.53 3.93
C MET A 1 60.22 62.86 3.00
N LYS A 2 60.37 61.55 2.77
CA LYS A 2 59.58 60.75 1.82
C LYS A 2 58.48 60.01 2.60
N HIS A 3 57.22 60.39 2.41
CA HIS A 3 56.07 59.76 3.07
C HIS A 3 55.84 58.34 2.53
N ILE A 4 55.93 57.33 3.39
CA ILE A 4 55.49 55.96 3.10
C ILE A 4 54.08 55.80 3.68
N LYS A 5 53.08 55.68 2.79
CA LYS A 5 51.72 55.27 3.17
C LYS A 5 51.69 53.73 3.19
N LYS A 6 51.47 53.13 4.37
CA LYS A 6 51.25 51.68 4.50
C LYS A 6 49.79 51.38 4.18
N SER A 7 49.57 50.62 3.11
CA SER A 7 48.25 50.11 2.70
C SER A 7 47.88 48.91 3.57
N PHE A 8 46.71 48.93 4.22
CA PHE A 8 46.12 47.80 4.93
C PHE A 8 45.27 47.01 3.93
N GLY A 9 45.70 45.80 3.58
CA GLY A 9 44.95 44.88 2.73
C GLY A 9 43.80 44.23 3.51
N LEU A 10 42.57 44.52 3.09
CA LEU A 10 41.35 43.87 3.55
C LEU A 10 41.27 42.48 2.91
N ILE A 11 41.50 41.41 3.67
CA ILE A 11 41.27 40.03 3.20
C ILE A 11 39.78 39.75 3.27
N PHE A 12 39.13 39.71 2.11
CA PHE A 12 37.74 39.29 1.96
C PHE A 12 37.69 37.76 1.94
N LEU A 13 37.38 37.12 3.08
CA LEU A 13 37.09 35.70 3.13
C LEU A 13 35.69 35.46 2.54
N LEU A 14 35.64 35.15 1.24
CA LEU A 14 34.43 34.67 0.57
C LEU A 14 34.10 33.27 1.10
N LEU A 15 33.25 33.23 2.14
CA LEU A 15 32.54 32.03 2.56
C LEU A 15 31.50 31.74 1.48
N VAL A 16 31.90 30.98 0.47
CA VAL A 16 30.98 30.49 -0.56
C VAL A 16 30.08 29.46 0.14
N PHE A 17 28.96 29.90 0.67
CA PHE A 17 27.83 29.00 0.92
C PHE A 17 27.38 28.54 -0.47
N SER A 18 27.98 27.45 -0.95
CA SER A 18 27.40 26.67 -2.03
C SER A 18 26.06 26.17 -1.51
N ILE A 19 24.99 26.91 -1.82
CA ILE A 19 23.65 26.42 -1.65
C ILE A 19 23.50 25.39 -2.77
N GLY A 20 23.97 24.18 -2.52
CA GLY A 20 23.83 23.07 -3.46
C GLY A 20 22.36 22.93 -3.80
N THR A 21 22.01 23.19 -5.06
CA THR A 21 20.68 22.90 -5.58
C THR A 21 20.49 21.40 -5.58
N TYR A 22 19.78 20.88 -4.57
CA TYR A 22 19.34 19.50 -4.56
C TYR A 22 18.30 19.33 -5.67
N VAL A 23 18.73 18.76 -6.80
CA VAL A 23 17.81 18.33 -7.86
C VAL A 23 17.17 17.03 -7.40
N TYR A 24 15.97 17.11 -6.83
CA TYR A 24 15.18 15.93 -6.52
C TYR A 24 14.55 15.41 -7.81
N CYS A 25 14.95 14.21 -8.23
CA CYS A 25 14.27 13.50 -9.31
C CYS A 25 13.11 12.72 -8.70
N THR A 26 11.89 13.06 -9.10
CA THR A 26 10.70 12.27 -8.73
C THR A 26 10.53 11.14 -9.73
N SER A 27 10.64 9.90 -9.25
CA SER A 27 10.31 8.70 -10.03
C SER A 27 9.03 8.07 -9.51
N THR A 28 8.25 7.46 -10.40
CA THR A 28 7.09 6.64 -10.03
C THR A 28 7.38 5.20 -10.42
N ILE A 29 7.33 4.29 -9.44
CA ILE A 29 7.46 2.86 -9.69
C ILE A 29 6.09 2.21 -9.52
N THR A 30 5.71 1.37 -10.48
CA THR A 30 4.50 0.54 -10.39
C THR A 30 4.92 -0.91 -10.24
N THR A 31 4.54 -1.51 -9.12
CA THR A 31 4.65 -2.95 -8.91
C THR A 31 3.28 -3.61 -9.08
N LYS A 32 3.25 -4.80 -9.66
CA LYS A 32 2.05 -5.62 -9.75
C LYS A 32 2.04 -6.61 -8.58
N VAL A 33 0.85 -7.07 -8.23
CA VAL A 33 0.69 -8.20 -7.31
C VAL A 33 1.46 -9.40 -7.89
N ASN A 34 2.28 -10.05 -7.07
CA ASN A 34 3.08 -11.22 -7.49
C ASN A 34 2.67 -12.52 -6.79
N MET A 35 1.83 -12.44 -5.77
CA MET A 35 1.11 -13.56 -5.16
C MET A 35 -0.20 -13.01 -4.63
N ASP A 36 -1.29 -13.73 -4.86
CA ASP A 36 -2.58 -13.41 -4.28
C ASP A 36 -3.35 -14.64 -3.81
N SER A 37 -4.20 -14.43 -2.82
CA SER A 37 -5.16 -15.43 -2.43
C SER A 37 -6.30 -14.75 -1.67
N TYR A 38 -7.32 -15.53 -1.36
CA TYR A 38 -8.26 -15.19 -0.31
C TYR A 38 -8.50 -16.43 0.54
N VAL A 39 -8.96 -16.21 1.75
CA VAL A 39 -9.30 -17.26 2.69
C VAL A 39 -10.76 -17.14 3.07
N VAL A 40 -11.42 -18.27 3.30
CA VAL A 40 -12.85 -18.33 3.60
C VAL A 40 -13.05 -19.04 4.93
N SER A 41 -13.79 -18.44 5.86
CA SER A 41 -14.06 -19.03 7.17
C SER A 41 -14.99 -20.26 7.10
N GLY A 42 -15.25 -20.89 8.25
CA GLY A 42 -16.28 -21.93 8.37
C GLY A 42 -15.91 -23.24 7.65
N GLY A 43 -16.87 -23.83 6.94
CA GLY A 43 -16.70 -25.12 6.26
C GLY A 43 -15.58 -25.18 5.22
N TYR A 44 -15.10 -24.02 4.76
CA TYR A 44 -14.05 -23.88 3.76
C TYR A 44 -12.69 -23.50 4.34
N ALA A 45 -12.55 -23.57 5.68
CA ALA A 45 -11.40 -22.98 6.36
C ALA A 45 -10.04 -23.64 6.06
N ASN A 46 -10.05 -24.82 5.44
CA ASN A 46 -8.85 -25.53 4.99
C ASN A 46 -8.61 -25.44 3.48
N ASP A 47 -9.49 -24.78 2.73
CA ASP A 47 -9.35 -24.63 1.29
C ASP A 47 -8.33 -23.53 0.97
N ASN A 48 -7.55 -23.78 -0.09
CA ASN A 48 -6.66 -22.78 -0.69
C ASN A 48 -7.28 -22.26 -1.99
N TYR A 49 -7.19 -20.94 -2.19
CA TYR A 49 -7.77 -20.27 -3.36
C TYR A 49 -6.73 -19.51 -4.20
N GLY A 50 -5.43 -19.76 -4.01
CA GLY A 50 -4.35 -19.06 -4.72
C GLY A 50 -4.29 -19.34 -6.23
N SER A 51 -5.07 -20.29 -6.74
CA SER A 51 -5.17 -20.57 -8.18
C SER A 51 -6.46 -20.02 -8.82
N ARG A 52 -7.22 -19.18 -8.10
CA ARG A 52 -8.48 -18.63 -8.61
C ARG A 52 -8.24 -17.35 -9.40
N ASP A 53 -8.94 -17.18 -10.51
CA ASP A 53 -8.83 -15.97 -11.35
C ASP A 53 -9.48 -14.72 -10.72
N ARG A 54 -10.08 -14.86 -9.53
CA ARG A 54 -10.78 -13.80 -8.81
C ARG A 54 -10.53 -13.91 -7.31
N ILE A 55 -10.43 -12.76 -6.67
CA ILE A 55 -10.28 -12.60 -5.22
C ILE A 55 -11.61 -12.12 -4.65
N PHE A 56 -12.05 -12.75 -3.56
CA PHE A 56 -13.22 -12.31 -2.80
C PHE A 56 -12.81 -11.72 -1.46
N VAL A 57 -13.55 -10.70 -1.02
CA VAL A 57 -13.36 -10.04 0.27
C VAL A 57 -14.73 -9.62 0.82
N GLY A 58 -14.92 -9.74 2.13
CA GLY A 58 -16.14 -9.33 2.81
C GLY A 58 -16.80 -10.48 3.54
N LYS A 59 -18.14 -10.47 3.60
CA LYS A 59 -18.93 -11.52 4.25
C LYS A 59 -20.09 -11.91 3.34
N ILE A 60 -20.43 -13.19 3.33
CA ILE A 60 -21.62 -13.71 2.63
C ILE A 60 -22.43 -14.60 3.57
N VAL A 61 -23.76 -14.52 3.46
CA VAL A 61 -24.69 -15.37 4.20
C VAL A 61 -25.35 -16.35 3.24
N LEU A 62 -25.10 -17.64 3.42
CA LEU A 62 -25.65 -18.75 2.62
C LEU A 62 -26.17 -19.86 3.55
N GLY A 63 -26.99 -19.48 4.54
CA GLY A 63 -27.32 -20.30 5.71
C GLY A 63 -26.40 -19.97 6.88
N ASP A 64 -25.11 -20.26 6.71
CA ASP A 64 -24.05 -19.78 7.61
C ASP A 64 -23.44 -18.46 7.11
N THR A 65 -22.75 -17.75 8.02
CA THR A 65 -21.95 -16.57 7.66
C THR A 65 -20.52 -17.00 7.37
N TYR A 66 -20.04 -16.65 6.17
CA TYR A 66 -18.67 -16.88 5.75
C TYR A 66 -17.96 -15.54 5.59
N GLU A 67 -16.82 -15.39 6.26
CA GLU A 67 -15.93 -14.25 6.13
C GLU A 67 -14.82 -14.56 5.13
N MET A 68 -14.45 -13.56 4.34
CA MET A 68 -13.44 -13.67 3.31
C MET A 68 -12.43 -12.54 3.43
N TYR A 69 -11.15 -12.91 3.59
CA TYR A 69 -10.05 -11.95 3.64
C TYR A 69 -9.15 -12.15 2.43
N ALA A 70 -8.86 -11.05 1.72
CA ALA A 70 -7.95 -11.03 0.59
C ALA A 70 -6.51 -10.79 1.05
N PHE A 71 -5.57 -11.55 0.51
CA PHE A 71 -4.14 -11.44 0.73
C PHE A 71 -3.48 -11.05 -0.59
N LEU A 72 -2.75 -9.93 -0.58
CA LEU A 72 -2.03 -9.42 -1.74
C LEU A 72 -0.57 -9.21 -1.34
N HIS A 73 0.35 -9.79 -2.10
CA HIS A 73 1.78 -9.56 -1.94
C HIS A 73 2.35 -8.78 -3.11
N PHE A 74 3.23 -7.84 -2.80
CA PHE A 74 3.95 -7.04 -3.78
C PHE A 74 5.44 -7.17 -3.54
N THR A 75 6.19 -7.54 -4.59
CA THR A 75 7.64 -7.41 -4.58
C THR A 75 7.95 -5.95 -4.81
N LEU A 76 8.49 -5.29 -3.78
CA LEU A 76 8.88 -3.89 -3.87
C LEU A 76 10.24 -3.79 -4.57
N PRO A 77 10.43 -2.78 -5.44
CA PRO A 77 11.73 -2.51 -6.02
C PRO A 77 12.73 -2.10 -4.94
N ASP A 78 14.01 -2.36 -5.18
CA ASP A 78 15.08 -1.77 -4.37
C ASP A 78 15.06 -0.25 -4.55
N LEU A 79 14.96 0.46 -3.43
CA LEU A 79 15.06 1.91 -3.41
C LEU A 79 16.48 2.32 -3.01
N PRO A 80 17.05 3.38 -3.62
CA PRO A 80 18.27 4.00 -3.12
C PRO A 80 18.16 4.31 -1.63
N SER A 81 19.26 4.19 -0.88
CA SER A 81 19.25 4.40 0.59
C SER A 81 18.82 5.81 1.00
N ASN A 82 18.95 6.79 0.10
CA ASN A 82 18.53 8.18 0.28
C ASN A 82 17.19 8.51 -0.39
N ALA A 83 16.43 7.51 -0.85
CA ALA A 83 15.13 7.74 -1.46
C ALA A 83 14.12 8.26 -0.44
N ILE A 84 13.41 9.32 -0.81
CA ILE A 84 12.31 9.87 -0.01
C ILE A 84 11.01 9.42 -0.68
N ILE A 85 10.23 8.56 0.01
CA ILE A 85 8.92 8.13 -0.47
C ILE A 85 7.92 9.26 -0.19
N THR A 86 7.46 9.93 -1.25
CA THR A 86 6.50 11.03 -1.13
C THR A 86 5.04 10.56 -1.26
N LYS A 87 4.80 9.40 -1.89
CA LYS A 87 3.46 8.85 -2.12
C LYS A 87 3.52 7.33 -2.33
N ALA A 88 2.57 6.62 -1.73
CA ALA A 88 2.26 5.23 -2.06
C ALA A 88 0.77 5.12 -2.38
N GLN A 89 0.41 4.37 -3.43
CA GLN A 89 -0.99 4.17 -3.83
C GLN A 89 -1.26 2.71 -4.13
N LEU A 90 -2.19 2.11 -3.38
CA LEU A 90 -2.81 0.84 -3.76
C LEU A 90 -3.96 1.11 -4.73
N ARG A 91 -4.00 0.40 -5.85
CA ARG A 91 -5.09 0.47 -6.84
C ARG A 91 -5.73 -0.90 -6.96
N LEU A 92 -7.01 -0.98 -6.65
CA LEU A 92 -7.83 -2.18 -6.76
C LEU A 92 -8.93 -1.96 -7.79
N ARG A 93 -9.35 -3.03 -8.47
CA ARG A 93 -10.50 -3.01 -9.37
C ARG A 93 -11.60 -3.86 -8.75
N LEU A 94 -12.76 -3.26 -8.51
CA LEU A 94 -13.97 -3.99 -8.17
C LEU A 94 -14.57 -4.56 -9.46
N GLU A 95 -14.77 -5.87 -9.51
CA GLU A 95 -15.45 -6.53 -10.63
C GLU A 95 -16.95 -6.66 -10.38
N ASN A 96 -17.34 -7.13 -9.20
CA ASN A 96 -18.73 -7.34 -8.81
C ASN A 96 -18.91 -7.10 -7.30
N LYS A 97 -20.16 -6.84 -6.89
CA LYS A 97 -20.61 -6.73 -5.50
C LYS A 97 -21.81 -7.65 -5.29
N ILE A 98 -21.84 -8.35 -4.16
CA ILE A 98 -22.88 -9.34 -3.84
C ILE A 98 -23.37 -9.07 -2.42
N GLN A 99 -24.68 -9.25 -2.17
CA GLN A 99 -25.33 -8.98 -0.89
C GLN A 99 -25.12 -7.55 -0.38
N PHE A 100 -25.39 -6.59 -1.27
CA PHE A 100 -25.58 -5.19 -0.92
C PHE A 100 -27.08 -4.86 -1.01
N ALA A 101 -27.64 -4.28 0.05
CA ALA A 101 -28.96 -3.66 -0.03
C ALA A 101 -28.89 -2.32 -0.77
N SER A 102 -30.01 -1.87 -1.34
CA SER A 102 -30.08 -0.57 -2.03
C SER A 102 -29.65 0.57 -1.09
N GLY A 103 -28.73 1.41 -1.56
CA GLY A 103 -28.15 2.51 -0.77
C GLY A 103 -27.21 2.06 0.34
N GLU A 104 -26.90 0.76 0.46
CA GLU A 104 -25.99 0.27 1.48
C GLU A 104 -24.54 0.69 1.20
N LYS A 105 -23.85 1.09 2.26
CA LYS A 105 -22.44 1.44 2.26
C LYS A 105 -21.67 0.50 3.18
N LYS A 106 -20.69 -0.22 2.63
CA LYS A 106 -19.83 -1.13 3.40
C LYS A 106 -18.38 -0.64 3.39
N ALA A 107 -17.74 -0.70 4.55
CA ALA A 107 -16.31 -0.40 4.70
C ALA A 107 -15.46 -1.64 4.45
N PHE A 108 -14.36 -1.45 3.72
CA PHE A 108 -13.32 -2.45 3.50
C PHE A 108 -12.02 -1.93 4.07
N TYR A 109 -11.40 -2.72 4.92
CA TYR A 109 -10.23 -2.33 5.68
C TYR A 109 -8.98 -2.99 5.10
N VAL A 110 -7.89 -2.23 5.09
CA VAL A 110 -6.58 -2.66 4.59
C VAL A 110 -5.62 -2.66 5.76
N TYR A 111 -4.97 -3.80 5.97
CA TYR A 111 -3.98 -4.01 7.02
C TYR A 111 -2.68 -4.53 6.39
N MET A 112 -1.57 -4.24 7.03
CA MET A 112 -0.34 -4.98 6.75
C MET A 112 -0.41 -6.38 7.36
N VAL A 113 0.18 -7.34 6.65
CA VAL A 113 0.23 -8.73 7.07
C VAL A 113 1.46 -8.94 7.95
N LYS A 114 1.28 -9.59 9.11
CA LYS A 114 2.31 -9.70 10.14
C LYS A 114 3.43 -10.69 9.81
N GLU A 115 3.08 -11.81 9.18
CA GLU A 115 4.02 -12.88 8.87
C GLU A 115 3.99 -13.24 7.38
N SER A 116 5.08 -13.85 6.90
CA SER A 116 5.14 -14.34 5.53
C SER A 116 4.10 -15.44 5.28
N TRP A 117 3.50 -15.44 4.10
CA TRP A 117 2.58 -16.48 3.65
C TRP A 117 2.95 -16.95 2.25
N LYS A 118 2.41 -18.10 1.84
CA LYS A 118 2.57 -18.66 0.50
C LYS A 118 1.22 -18.82 -0.17
N GLU A 119 1.13 -18.34 -1.40
CA GLU A 119 -0.06 -18.43 -2.25
C GLU A 119 -0.63 -19.84 -2.35
N SER A 120 0.23 -20.85 -2.51
CA SER A 120 -0.17 -22.24 -2.70
C SER A 120 -0.62 -22.96 -1.43
N THR A 121 -0.47 -22.36 -0.26
CA THR A 121 -0.75 -23.04 1.02
C THR A 121 -1.58 -22.23 2.00
N ILE A 122 -1.83 -20.95 1.76
CA ILE A 122 -2.63 -20.12 2.67
C ILE A 122 -4.09 -20.60 2.70
N THR A 123 -4.63 -20.72 3.91
CA THR A 123 -6.01 -21.10 4.22
C THR A 123 -6.49 -20.25 5.39
N TRP A 124 -7.79 -20.24 5.68
CA TRP A 124 -8.30 -19.50 6.84
C TRP A 124 -7.65 -19.94 8.15
N ASN A 125 -7.42 -21.24 8.30
CA ASN A 125 -6.86 -21.83 9.52
C ASN A 125 -5.37 -21.60 9.71
N ASN A 126 -4.61 -21.26 8.66
CA ASN A 126 -3.17 -20.99 8.75
C ASN A 126 -2.75 -19.58 8.33
N GLN A 127 -3.73 -18.70 8.06
CA GLN A 127 -3.44 -17.34 7.63
C GLN A 127 -2.63 -16.59 8.71
N PRO A 128 -1.69 -15.72 8.30
CA PRO A 128 -1.01 -14.85 9.24
C PRO A 128 -1.99 -13.79 9.80
N GLY A 129 -1.69 -13.31 11.00
CA GLY A 129 -2.43 -12.20 11.60
C GLY A 129 -2.18 -10.86 10.89
N THR A 130 -2.94 -9.84 11.28
CA THR A 130 -2.69 -8.46 10.89
C THR A 130 -1.63 -7.82 11.77
N ASP A 131 -0.79 -6.95 11.19
CA ASP A 131 0.21 -6.15 11.92
C ASP A 131 -0.37 -4.78 12.31
N TYR A 132 -0.50 -3.87 11.34
CA TYR A 132 -1.07 -2.54 11.57
C TYR A 132 -2.11 -2.16 10.52
N TYR A 133 -3.04 -1.31 10.96
CA TYR A 133 -4.05 -0.70 10.09
C TYR A 133 -3.42 0.31 9.14
N VAL A 134 -3.70 0.19 7.85
CA VAL A 134 -3.21 1.09 6.81
C VAL A 134 -4.27 2.13 6.47
N THR A 135 -5.45 1.66 6.04
CA THR A 135 -6.55 2.52 5.59
C THR A 135 -7.85 1.73 5.47
N HIS A 136 -8.95 2.41 5.14
CA HIS A 136 -10.17 1.78 4.68
C HIS A 136 -10.74 2.57 3.50
N PHE A 137 -11.59 1.92 2.73
CA PHE A 137 -12.39 2.54 1.69
C PHE A 137 -13.82 2.02 1.74
N TYR A 138 -14.74 2.71 1.08
CA TYR A 138 -16.13 2.31 1.03
C TYR A 138 -16.51 1.81 -0.36
N ILE A 139 -17.37 0.80 -0.38
CA ILE A 139 -18.14 0.43 -1.56
C ILE A 139 -19.59 0.73 -1.23
N GLU A 140 -20.25 1.44 -2.14
CA GLU A 140 -21.65 1.84 -2.02
C GLU A 140 -22.47 1.15 -3.11
N ASP A 141 -23.69 0.77 -2.75
CA ASP A 141 -24.67 0.41 -3.74
C ASP A 141 -25.35 1.65 -4.32
N THR A 142 -24.83 2.10 -5.47
CA THR A 142 -25.36 3.26 -6.19
C THR A 142 -26.62 2.96 -6.99
N THR A 143 -27.22 1.77 -6.90
CA THR A 143 -28.57 1.53 -7.43
C THR A 143 -29.61 2.11 -6.47
N THR A 144 -29.62 3.44 -6.41
CA THR A 144 -30.76 4.22 -5.94
C THR A 144 -31.63 4.54 -7.15
N THR A 145 -32.70 3.77 -7.36
CA THR A 145 -33.87 4.18 -8.16
C THR A 145 -35.10 3.52 -7.52
N PRO A 146 -36.06 4.34 -7.07
CA PRO A 146 -37.08 4.90 -7.97
C PRO A 146 -36.72 6.27 -8.53
#